data_AF-A0AAF0U3X2-F1
#
_entry.id   AF-A0AAF0U3X2-F1
#
_cell.length_a   1.000
_cell.length_b   1.000
_cell.length_c   1.000
_cell.angle_alpha   90.00
_cell.angle_beta   90.00
_cell.angle_gamma   90.00
#
_symmetry.space_group_name_H-M   'P 1'
#
loop_
_entity.id
_entity.type
_entity.pdbx_description
1 polymer ?
#
loop_
_entity_poly.entity_id
_entity_poly.type
_entity_poly.pdbx_seq_one_letter_code
_entity_poly.pdbx_strand_id
1 'polypeptide(L)'
;MILLSILGEDICMAAVREVQEETGIETEFVELLAFRQSHKSFFGKSDLFFICMLKPLNFTINKQEAEIEEAKWMPMEEYASQSKVNQSELSNMIANICVAKKEEQYNGFSALLTTTGHSAKKCYLYSNNI
;
A
#
# COMPACT_ATOMS: atom_id res chain seq x y z
N MET A 1 6.88 -0.06 -5.23
CA MET A 1 6.46 1.27 -4.77
C MET A 1 6.80 1.40 -3.29
N ILE A 2 7.77 2.27 -2.98
CA ILE A 2 8.16 2.59 -1.60
C ILE A 2 7.45 3.89 -1.26
N LEU A 3 6.43 3.81 -0.41
CA LEU A 3 5.67 4.95 0.05
C LEU A 3 6.52 5.84 0.97
N LEU A 4 6.90 7.04 0.53
CA LEU A 4 7.37 8.10 1.42
C LEU A 4 6.22 9.07 1.65
N SER A 5 5.42 8.82 2.70
CA SER A 5 4.38 9.77 3.10
C SER A 5 4.99 11.13 3.41
N ILE A 6 4.42 12.19 2.86
CA ILE A 6 4.80 13.56 3.21
C ILE A 6 4.36 13.81 4.67
N LEU A 7 5.09 14.65 5.40
CA LEU A 7 4.74 14.97 6.78
C LEU A 7 3.31 15.56 6.87
N GLY A 8 2.42 14.85 7.56
CA GLY A 8 1.02 15.26 7.75
C GLY A 8 0.04 14.73 6.70
N GLU A 9 0.50 13.90 5.76
CA GLU A 9 -0.34 13.24 4.77
C GLU A 9 -1.01 11.97 5.33
N ASP A 10 -2.26 11.72 4.95
CA ASP A 10 -2.99 10.50 5.33
C ASP A 10 -2.47 9.30 4.53
N ILE A 11 -2.37 8.12 5.16
CA ILE A 11 -1.83 6.89 4.54
C ILE A 11 -2.58 6.53 3.25
N CYS A 12 -3.92 6.59 3.26
CA CYS A 12 -4.73 6.31 2.09
C CYS A 12 -4.49 7.29 0.93
N MET A 13 -4.27 8.57 1.24
CA MET A 13 -3.99 9.61 0.25
C MET A 13 -2.58 9.45 -0.34
N ALA A 14 -1.59 9.18 0.52
CA ALA A 14 -0.23 8.89 0.08
C ALA A 14 -0.21 7.68 -0.87
N ALA A 15 -0.92 6.60 -0.53
CA ALA A 15 -1.01 5.41 -1.39
C ALA A 15 -1.56 5.70 -2.79
N VAL A 16 -2.61 6.52 -2.88
CA VAL A 16 -3.20 6.92 -4.17
C VAL A 16 -2.24 7.83 -4.95
N ARG A 17 -1.64 8.82 -4.28
CA ARG A 17 -0.70 9.76 -4.90
C ARG A 17 0.53 9.05 -5.48
N GLU A 18 1.19 8.19 -4.71
CA GLU A 18 2.42 7.50 -5.17
C GLU A 18 2.16 6.65 -6.42
N VAL A 19 1.03 5.91 -6.47
CA VAL A 19 0.69 5.14 -7.69
C VAL A 19 0.52 6.06 -8.88
N GLN A 20 -0.17 7.19 -8.70
CA GLN A 20 -0.40 8.13 -9.78
C GLN A 20 0.91 8.78 -10.26
N GLU A 21 1.79 9.19 -9.34
CA GLU A 21 3.08 9.80 -9.66
C GLU A 21 4.02 8.81 -10.37
N GLU A 22 4.19 7.60 -9.84
CA GLU A 22 5.11 6.61 -10.41
C GLU A 22 4.60 6.01 -11.74
N THR A 23 3.28 5.77 -11.85
CA THR A 23 2.71 4.93 -12.94
C THR A 23 1.64 5.60 -13.80
N GLY A 24 1.16 6.79 -13.42
CA GLY A 24 0.05 7.47 -14.10
C GLY A 24 -1.33 6.83 -13.87
N ILE A 25 -1.41 5.75 -13.10
CA ILE A 25 -2.67 5.06 -12.82
C ILE A 25 -3.46 5.81 -11.74
N GLU A 26 -4.69 6.20 -12.08
CA GLU A 26 -5.63 6.73 -11.09
C GLU A 26 -6.21 5.58 -10.29
N THR A 27 -6.31 5.74 -8.97
CA THR A 27 -6.79 4.68 -8.08
C THR A 27 -7.70 5.21 -6.98
N GLU A 28 -8.53 4.32 -6.43
CA GLU A 28 -9.26 4.53 -5.19
C GLU A 28 -8.68 3.65 -4.08
N PHE A 29 -8.56 4.20 -2.88
CA PHE A 29 -8.16 3.41 -1.71
C PHE A 29 -9.27 2.43 -1.31
N VAL A 30 -8.91 1.15 -1.15
CA VAL A 30 -9.83 0.11 -0.72
C VAL A 30 -9.62 -0.20 0.77
N GLU A 31 -8.44 -0.71 1.11
CA GLU A 31 -8.14 -1.14 2.47
C GLU A 31 -6.64 -1.20 2.76
N LEU A 32 -6.30 -1.12 4.03
CA LEU A 32 -4.96 -1.40 4.55
C LEU A 32 -4.86 -2.89 4.87
N LEU A 33 -4.04 -3.63 4.14
CA LEU A 33 -3.91 -5.08 4.31
C LEU A 33 -3.04 -5.45 5.51
N ALA A 34 -1.88 -4.80 5.61
CA ALA A 34 -0.93 -5.06 6.68
C ALA A 34 -0.01 -3.87 6.88
N PHE A 35 0.72 -3.88 7.99
CA PHE A 35 1.83 -2.97 8.19
C PHE A 35 3.00 -3.70 8.81
N ARG A 36 4.20 -3.24 8.47
CA ARG A 36 5.46 -3.73 9.01
C ARG A 36 6.13 -2.61 9.77
N GLN A 37 6.72 -2.94 10.90
CA GLN A 37 7.69 -2.08 11.57
C GLN A 37 9.09 -2.69 11.42
N SER A 38 10.10 -1.86 11.16
CA SER A 38 11.49 -2.24 11.43
C SER A 38 12.28 -1.12 12.11
N HIS A 39 13.45 -1.50 12.63
CA HIS A 39 14.37 -0.61 13.33
C HIS A 39 15.69 -0.51 12.58
N LYS A 40 16.43 0.57 12.84
CA LYS A 40 17.74 0.85 12.21
C LYS A 40 17.66 0.92 10.68
N SER A 41 16.58 1.49 10.18
CA SER A 41 16.44 1.86 8.77
C SER A 41 17.24 3.15 8.50
N PHE A 42 16.82 3.98 7.54
CA PHE A 42 17.47 5.25 7.22
C PHE A 42 17.73 6.10 8.48
N PHE A 43 18.98 6.58 8.60
CA PHE A 43 19.43 7.43 9.71
C PHE A 43 19.22 6.83 11.12
N GLY A 44 19.17 5.50 11.23
CA GLY A 44 19.05 4.80 12.52
C GLY A 44 17.66 4.87 13.15
N LYS A 45 16.65 5.34 12.42
CA LYS A 45 15.27 5.45 12.89
C LYS A 45 14.48 4.17 12.66
N SER A 46 13.34 4.08 13.32
CA SER A 46 12.33 3.06 13.02
C SER A 46 11.50 3.51 11.82
N ASP A 47 11.06 2.56 11.01
CA ASP A 47 10.18 2.78 9.87
C ASP A 47 8.91 1.95 10.00
N LEU A 48 7.83 2.50 9.48
CA LEU A 48 6.57 1.80 9.26
C LEU A 48 6.33 1.71 7.75
N PHE A 49 5.96 0.52 7.29
CA PHE A 49 5.64 0.25 5.91
C PHE A 49 4.23 -0.32 5.83
N PHE A 50 3.35 0.34 5.08
CA PHE A 50 1.95 0.00 4.97
C PHE A 50 1.66 -0.65 3.62
N ILE A 51 1.02 -1.81 3.65
CA ILE A 51 0.57 -2.53 2.46
C ILE A 51 -0.90 -2.16 2.24
N CYS A 52 -1.18 -1.42 1.18
CA CYS A 52 -2.51 -0.94 0.85
C CYS A 52 -3.03 -1.65 -0.41
N MET A 53 -4.33 -1.99 -0.41
CA MET A 53 -5.04 -2.39 -1.61
C MET A 53 -5.72 -1.17 -2.23
N LEU A 54 -5.50 -1.01 -3.53
CA LEU A 54 -6.06 0.07 -4.33
C LEU A 54 -6.85 -0.52 -5.49
N LYS A 55 -7.89 0.19 -5.92
CA LYS A 55 -8.68 -0.15 -7.09
C LYS A 55 -8.31 0.79 -8.24
N PRO A 56 -7.78 0.30 -9.37
CA PRO A 56 -7.50 1.15 -10.51
C PRO A 56 -8.78 1.66 -11.17
N LEU A 57 -8.76 2.93 -11.57
CA LEU A 57 -9.80 3.60 -12.35
C LEU A 57 -9.47 3.61 -13.84
N ASN A 58 -8.18 3.48 -14.17
CA ASN A 58 -7.68 3.31 -15.52
C ASN A 58 -6.55 2.26 -15.55
N PHE A 59 -6.14 1.83 -16.75
CA PHE A 59 -5.15 0.76 -16.92
C PHE A 59 -3.97 1.15 -17.80
N THR A 60 -3.94 2.39 -18.30
CA THR A 60 -2.88 2.88 -19.17
C THR A 60 -1.72 3.38 -18.32
N ILE A 61 -0.66 2.58 -18.28
CA ILE A 61 0.55 2.92 -17.53
C ILE A 61 1.31 4.03 -18.28
N ASN A 62 1.58 5.11 -17.56
CA ASN A 62 2.50 6.18 -17.96
C ASN A 62 3.57 6.31 -16.87
N LYS A 63 4.69 5.61 -17.07
CA LYS A 63 5.75 5.46 -16.08
C LYS A 63 6.55 6.76 -15.91
N GLN A 64 6.84 7.12 -14.67
CA GLN A 64 7.83 8.15 -14.37
C GLN A 64 9.26 7.60 -14.46
N GLU A 65 10.00 8.03 -15.49
CA GLU A 65 11.38 7.57 -15.75
C GLU A 65 12.40 7.97 -14.65
N ALA A 66 12.11 8.99 -13.86
CA ALA A 66 13.03 9.50 -12.84
C ALA A 66 13.12 8.63 -11.58
N GLU A 67 12.08 7.85 -11.27
CA GLU A 67 11.96 7.12 -10.00
C GLU A 67 11.94 5.60 -10.15
N ILE A 68 11.30 5.08 -11.22
CA ILE A 68 11.14 3.64 -11.41
C ILE A 68 11.64 3.17 -12.77
N GLU A 69 12.27 1.99 -12.79
CA GLU A 69 12.84 1.40 -14.00
C GLU A 69 11.76 0.80 -14.93
N GLU A 70 10.77 0.10 -14.37
CA GLU A 70 9.71 -0.59 -15.12
C GLU A 70 8.38 -0.58 -14.37
N ALA A 71 7.27 -0.51 -15.10
CA ALA A 71 5.92 -0.70 -14.59
C ALA A 71 5.10 -1.53 -15.59
N LYS A 72 4.47 -2.60 -15.11
CA LYS A 72 3.58 -3.45 -15.91
C LYS A 72 2.51 -4.09 -15.05
N TRP A 73 1.38 -4.39 -15.67
CA TRP A 73 0.39 -5.28 -15.08
C TRP A 73 0.93 -6.71 -15.07
N MET A 74 0.78 -7.40 -13.95
CA MET A 74 1.28 -8.76 -13.75
C MET A 74 0.22 -9.60 -13.02
N PRO A 75 -0.03 -10.84 -13.44
CA PRO A 75 -0.82 -11.78 -12.67
C PRO A 75 -0.24 -11.99 -11.27
N MET A 76 -1.11 -12.03 -10.26
CA MET A 76 -0.68 -12.18 -8.86
C MET A 76 0.12 -13.47 -8.61
N GLU A 77 -0.25 -14.55 -9.29
CA GLU A 77 0.42 -15.84 -9.25
C GLU A 77 1.84 -15.76 -9.81
N GLU A 78 2.02 -14.99 -10.90
CA GLU A 78 3.33 -14.74 -11.49
C GLU A 78 4.20 -13.95 -10.50
N TYR A 79 3.66 -12.88 -9.89
CA TYR A 79 4.36 -12.11 -8.87
C TYR A 79 4.79 -12.97 -7.67
N ALA A 80 3.88 -13.77 -7.11
CA ALA A 80 4.16 -14.63 -5.97
C ALA A 80 5.20 -15.72 -6.30
N SER A 81 5.28 -16.17 -7.56
CA SER A 81 6.23 -17.20 -7.99
C SER A 81 7.66 -16.68 -8.23
N GLN A 82 7.88 -15.36 -8.24
CA GLN A 82 9.20 -14.80 -8.54
C GLN A 82 10.26 -15.27 -7.53
N SER A 83 11.42 -15.67 -8.03
CA SER A 83 12.54 -16.15 -7.20
C SER A 83 12.96 -15.14 -6.13
N LYS A 84 12.94 -13.83 -6.45
CA LYS A 84 13.25 -12.75 -5.50
C LYS A 84 12.26 -12.65 -4.34
N VAL A 85 10.97 -12.86 -4.60
CA VAL A 85 9.92 -12.89 -3.56
C VAL A 85 10.17 -14.08 -2.65
N ASN A 86 10.40 -15.26 -3.24
CA ASN A 86 10.67 -16.51 -2.53
C ASN A 86 11.91 -16.49 -1.64
N GLN A 87 12.89 -15.63 -1.92
CA GLN A 87 14.11 -15.48 -1.11
C GLN A 87 13.93 -14.62 0.15
N SER A 88 12.83 -13.88 0.28
CA SER A 88 12.56 -13.00 1.43
C SER A 88 11.33 -13.46 2.17
N GLU A 89 11.48 -13.87 3.44
CA GLU A 89 10.36 -14.29 4.29
C GLU A 89 9.26 -13.23 4.37
N LEU A 90 9.66 -11.96 4.53
CA LEU A 90 8.72 -10.83 4.53
C LEU A 90 7.98 -10.71 3.19
N SER A 91 8.70 -10.80 2.07
CA SER A 91 8.08 -10.68 0.74
C SER A 91 7.10 -11.83 0.48
N ASN A 92 7.44 -13.04 0.92
CA ASN A 92 6.53 -14.19 0.89
C ASN A 92 5.27 -13.98 1.73
N MET A 93 5.41 -13.45 2.95
CA MET A 93 4.26 -13.14 3.80
C MET A 93 3.34 -12.10 3.13
N ILE A 94 3.91 -11.03 2.56
CA ILE A 94 3.14 -10.01 1.83
C ILE A 94 2.44 -10.61 0.61
N ALA A 95 3.14 -11.43 -0.18
CA ALA A 95 2.56 -12.09 -1.34
C ALA A 95 1.38 -13.00 -0.94
N ASN A 96 1.52 -13.78 0.13
CA ASN A 96 0.44 -14.64 0.63
C ASN A 96 -0.78 -13.85 1.10
N ILE A 97 -0.59 -12.69 1.75
CA ILE A 97 -1.69 -11.79 2.12
C ILE A 97 -2.40 -11.28 0.87
N CYS A 98 -1.66 -10.84 -0.15
CA CYS A 98 -2.23 -10.35 -1.41
C CYS A 98 -2.99 -11.46 -2.18
N VAL A 99 -2.49 -12.70 -2.19
CA VAL A 99 -3.20 -13.86 -2.76
C VAL A 99 -4.49 -14.14 -2.00
N ALA A 100 -4.41 -14.26 -0.66
CA ALA A 100 -5.58 -14.49 0.17
C ALA A 100 -6.63 -13.39 0.01
N LYS A 101 -6.19 -12.13 -0.18
CA LYS A 101 -7.09 -11.01 -0.47
C LYS A 101 -7.77 -11.14 -1.82
N LYS A 102 -7.03 -11.51 -2.86
CA LYS A 102 -7.58 -11.77 -4.21
C LYS A 102 -8.64 -12.87 -4.20
N GLU A 103 -8.46 -13.89 -3.35
CA GLU A 103 -9.40 -15.01 -3.15
C GLU A 103 -10.53 -14.69 -2.15
N GLU A 104 -10.66 -13.42 -1.73
CA GLU A 104 -11.64 -12.95 -0.75
C GLU A 104 -11.57 -13.66 0.62
N GLN A 105 -10.42 -14.28 0.93
CA GLN A 105 -10.14 -14.96 2.21
C GLN A 105 -9.42 -14.07 3.23
N TYR A 106 -9.15 -12.81 2.88
CA TYR A 106 -8.50 -11.84 3.75
C TYR A 106 -9.26 -10.52 3.75
N ASN A 107 -9.52 -10.00 4.95
CA ASN A 107 -10.13 -8.68 5.15
C ASN A 107 -9.13 -7.75 5.83
N GLY A 108 -8.73 -6.70 5.13
CA GLY A 108 -7.93 -5.63 5.69
C GLY A 108 -8.75 -4.65 6.54
N PHE A 109 -8.19 -3.46 6.72
CA PHE A 109 -8.76 -2.37 7.50
C PHE A 109 -9.26 -1.26 6.57
N SER A 110 -10.55 -0.94 6.65
CA SER A 110 -11.14 0.18 5.91
C SER A 110 -10.77 1.51 6.55
N ALA A 111 -10.58 2.55 5.74
CA ALA A 111 -10.31 3.91 6.23
C ALA A 111 -11.62 4.64 6.57
N LEU A 112 -11.94 4.76 7.85
CA LEU A 112 -13.17 5.41 8.34
C LEU A 112 -12.89 6.86 8.72
N LEU A 113 -13.42 7.81 7.96
CA LEU A 113 -13.32 9.23 8.27
C LEU A 113 -14.19 9.56 9.50
N THR A 114 -13.57 10.14 10.52
CA THR A 114 -14.22 10.54 11.77
C THR A 114 -13.63 11.85 12.30
N THR A 115 -14.10 12.30 13.46
CA THR A 115 -13.62 13.52 14.12
C THR A 115 -13.21 13.26 15.56
N THR A 116 -12.16 13.90 16.04
CA THR A 116 -11.74 13.85 17.44
C THR A 116 -12.75 14.56 18.36
N GLY A 117 -13.00 14.01 19.55
CA GLY A 117 -14.08 14.50 20.43
C GLY A 117 -13.90 15.94 20.94
N HIS A 118 -12.66 16.42 21.11
CA HIS A 118 -12.41 17.72 21.74
C HIS A 118 -12.19 18.86 20.74
N SER A 119 -11.66 18.57 19.55
CA SER A 119 -11.27 19.58 18.56
C SER A 119 -12.01 19.46 17.23
N ALA A 120 -12.91 18.47 17.09
CA ALA A 120 -13.61 18.14 15.84
C ALA A 120 -12.67 17.99 14.63
N LYS A 121 -11.38 17.69 14.88
CA LYS A 121 -10.38 17.54 13.82
C LYS A 121 -10.66 16.22 13.09
N LYS A 122 -10.72 16.28 11.76
CA LYS A 122 -10.85 15.09 10.91
C LYS A 122 -9.67 14.15 11.11
N CYS A 123 -9.95 12.86 11.21
CA CYS A 123 -8.95 11.80 11.20
C CYS A 123 -9.52 10.52 10.56
N TYR A 124 -8.63 9.62 10.15
CA TYR A 124 -9.00 8.28 9.69
C TYR A 124 -8.75 7.26 10.79
N LEU A 125 -9.78 6.45 11.08
CA LEU A 125 -9.64 5.21 11.84
C LEU A 125 -9.56 4.04 10.86
N TYR A 126 -8.50 3.25 10.94
CA TYR A 126 -8.36 2.02 10.16
C TYR A 126 -8.86 0.84 11.00
N SER A 127 -10.04 0.31 10.67
CA SER A 127 -10.64 -0.82 11.38
C SER A 127 -11.18 -1.85 10.40
N ASN A 128 -11.27 -3.11 10.81
CA ASN A 128 -12.16 -4.04 10.12
C ASN A 128 -13.61 -3.56 10.35
N ASN A 129 -14.51 -3.91 9.44
CA ASN A 129 -15.93 -3.57 9.56
C ASN A 129 -16.44 -4.14 10.89
N ILE A 130 -17.03 -3.28 11.74
CA ILE A 130 -17.67 -3.65 13.02
C ILE A 130 -19.00 -4.32 12.72
#